data_AF-A0A365Y8J8-F1
#
_entry.id   AF-A0A365Y8J8-F1
#
_cell.length_a   1.000
_cell.length_b   1.000
_cell.length_c   1.000
_cell.angle_alpha   90.00
_cell.angle_beta   90.00
_cell.angle_gamma   90.00
#
_symmetry.space_group_name_H-M   'P 1'
#
loop_
_entity.id
_entity.type
_entity.pdbx_description
1 polymer ?
#
loop_
_entity_poly.entity_id
_entity_poly.type
_entity_poly.pdbx_seq_one_letter_code
_entity_poly.pdbx_strand_id
1 'polypeptide(L)'
;MDSAARRIWATQQFAQLLANEEAQRHLMTYGWVEGMPVIFADLQDQVEEIMGFVSVHGRAVLLAVGIQEYHELQLWHITIPSPIFARVPPLPSGTILEQLCTKQAQNRLRPFRVSFWAHSAVIHEIPCFVRNDMRRVDQLTATSDS
;
A
#
# COMPACT_ATOMS: atom_id res chain seq x y z
N MET A 1 18.03 6.69 -2.56
CA MET A 1 17.32 7.97 -2.74
C MET A 1 16.93 8.49 -1.37
N ASP A 2 16.83 9.80 -1.18
CA ASP A 2 16.22 10.38 0.03
C ASP A 2 14.73 10.00 0.11
N SER A 3 14.18 9.95 1.32
CA SER A 3 12.80 9.50 1.61
C SER A 3 11.75 10.35 0.88
N ALA A 4 12.02 11.65 0.69
CA ALA A 4 11.18 12.54 -0.11
C ALA A 4 11.09 12.08 -1.58
N ALA A 5 12.22 11.69 -2.16
CA ALA A 5 12.28 11.24 -3.54
C ALA A 5 11.51 9.92 -3.73
N ARG A 6 11.54 9.00 -2.74
CA ARG A 6 10.75 7.76 -2.80
C ARG A 6 9.25 8.04 -2.79
N ARG A 7 8.79 8.99 -1.98
CA ARG A 7 7.37 9.41 -1.97
C ARG A 7 6.96 10.03 -3.30
N ILE A 8 7.79 10.91 -3.88
CA ILE A 8 7.53 11.49 -5.20
C ILE A 8 7.36 10.40 -6.27
N TRP A 9 8.27 9.42 -6.28
CA TRP A 9 8.19 8.30 -7.21
C TRP A 9 6.90 7.48 -6.99
N ALA A 10 6.59 7.13 -5.74
CA ALA A 10 5.38 6.37 -5.40
C ALA A 10 4.10 7.12 -5.84
N THR A 11 4.05 8.44 -5.66
CA THR A 11 2.95 9.28 -6.14
C THR A 11 2.80 9.22 -7.66
N GLN A 12 3.91 9.31 -8.40
CA GLN A 12 3.88 9.22 -9.87
C GLN A 12 3.40 7.84 -10.34
N GLN A 13 3.91 6.76 -9.74
CA GLN A 13 3.50 5.40 -10.10
C GLN A 13 2.04 5.14 -9.75
N PHE A 14 1.57 5.64 -8.61
CA PHE A 14 0.17 5.52 -8.23
C PHE A 14 -0.76 6.28 -9.18
N ALA A 15 -0.38 7.48 -9.63
CA ALA A 15 -1.14 8.22 -10.63
C ALA A 15 -1.22 7.48 -11.98
N GLN A 16 -0.12 6.85 -12.41
CA GLN A 16 -0.11 6.01 -13.62
C GLN A 16 -1.00 4.77 -13.46
N LEU A 17 -0.97 4.14 -12.29
CA LEU A 17 -1.84 3.01 -11.96
C LEU A 17 -3.32 3.41 -12.05
N LEU A 18 -3.69 4.55 -11.46
CA LEU A 18 -5.07 5.05 -11.51
C LEU A 18 -5.50 5.49 -12.90
N ALA A 19 -4.60 5.78 -13.84
CA ALA A 19 -4.97 6.07 -15.22
C ALA A 19 -5.47 4.81 -15.98
N ASN A 20 -5.29 3.61 -15.42
CA ASN A 20 -5.73 2.35 -16.01
C ASN A 20 -7.03 1.85 -15.35
N GLU A 21 -8.11 1.73 -16.14
CA GLU A 21 -9.41 1.24 -15.65
C GLU A 21 -9.38 -0.20 -15.09
N GLU A 22 -8.56 -1.08 -15.66
CA GLU A 22 -8.41 -2.45 -15.16
C GLU A 22 -7.72 -2.45 -13.80
N ALA A 23 -6.72 -1.59 -13.62
CA ALA A 23 -6.09 -1.39 -12.33
C ALA A 23 -7.08 -0.84 -11.31
N GLN A 24 -7.91 0.15 -11.67
CA GLN A 24 -8.97 0.64 -10.78
C GLN A 24 -9.96 -0.47 -10.39
N ARG A 25 -10.44 -1.25 -11.37
CA ARG A 25 -11.34 -2.40 -11.11
C ARG A 25 -10.69 -3.42 -10.18
N HIS A 26 -9.41 -3.71 -10.38
CA HIS A 26 -8.64 -4.57 -9.48
C HIS A 26 -8.60 -3.99 -8.07
N LEU A 27 -8.20 -2.72 -7.90
CA LEU A 27 -8.18 -2.06 -6.58
C LEU A 27 -9.55 -2.12 -5.88
N MET A 28 -10.65 -1.93 -6.62
CA MET A 28 -12.01 -2.02 -6.08
C MET A 28 -12.33 -3.39 -5.49
N THR A 29 -11.83 -4.47 -6.09
CA THR A 29 -12.02 -5.84 -5.55
C THR A 29 -11.32 -6.05 -4.20
N TYR A 30 -10.37 -5.18 -3.83
CA TYR A 30 -9.65 -5.18 -2.56
C TYR A 30 -10.11 -4.10 -1.58
N GLY A 31 -11.24 -3.43 -1.87
CA GLY A 31 -11.89 -2.46 -0.99
C GLY A 31 -11.51 -1.01 -1.24
N TRP A 32 -10.68 -0.72 -2.24
CA TRP A 32 -10.45 0.67 -2.66
C TRP A 32 -11.72 1.25 -3.28
N VAL A 33 -11.97 2.54 -3.02
CA VAL A 33 -13.05 3.30 -3.64
C VAL A 33 -12.53 4.65 -4.08
N GLU A 34 -13.15 5.21 -5.12
CA GLU A 34 -12.80 6.56 -5.56
C GLU A 34 -12.93 7.56 -4.41
N GLY A 35 -11.93 8.44 -4.29
CA GLY A 35 -11.85 9.40 -3.19
C GLY A 35 -11.37 8.82 -1.85
N MET A 36 -11.00 7.53 -1.77
CA MET A 36 -10.28 6.96 -0.62
C MET A 36 -8.94 7.70 -0.42
N PRO A 37 -8.57 8.14 0.80
CA PRO A 37 -7.29 8.78 1.05
C PRO A 37 -6.13 7.85 0.74
N VAL A 38 -5.06 8.42 0.19
CA VAL A 38 -3.83 7.70 -0.12
C VAL A 38 -2.70 8.34 0.67
N ILE A 39 -2.01 7.53 1.46
CA ILE A 39 -0.84 7.95 2.23
C ILE A 39 0.40 7.41 1.53
N PHE A 40 1.32 8.31 1.16
CA PHE A 40 2.61 7.94 0.59
C PHE A 40 3.66 7.89 1.69
N ALA A 41 4.30 6.73 1.84
CA ALA A 41 5.22 6.47 2.93
C ALA A 41 6.48 5.74 2.47
N ASP A 42 7.46 5.73 3.35
CA ASP A 42 8.69 4.96 3.26
C ASP A 42 8.61 3.76 4.22
N LEU A 43 9.22 2.62 3.87
CA LEU A 43 9.26 1.44 4.75
C LEU A 43 9.94 1.75 6.10
N GLN A 44 10.79 2.78 6.15
CA GLN A 44 11.47 3.23 7.36
C GLN A 44 10.64 4.20 8.20
N ASP A 45 9.45 4.62 7.74
CA ASP A 45 8.57 5.48 8.54
C ASP A 45 8.02 4.71 9.74
N GLN A 46 7.82 5.44 10.85
CA GLN A 46 7.22 4.85 12.04
C GLN A 46 5.73 4.61 11.83
N VAL A 47 5.26 3.42 12.24
CA VAL A 47 3.85 3.06 12.16
C VAL A 47 2.99 4.04 12.94
N GLU A 48 3.41 4.47 14.13
CA GLU A 48 2.62 5.40 14.95
C GLU A 48 2.38 6.75 14.26
N GLU A 49 3.40 7.28 13.55
CA GLU A 49 3.28 8.53 12.78
C GLU A 49 2.30 8.38 11.62
N ILE A 50 2.46 7.33 10.82
CA ILE A 50 1.59 7.03 9.67
C ILE A 50 0.14 6.81 10.12
N MET A 51 -0.07 6.04 11.20
CA MET A 51 -1.40 5.78 11.74
C MET A 51 -2.01 7.02 12.41
N GLY A 52 -1.20 7.99 12.82
CA GLY A 52 -1.66 9.32 13.20
C GLY A 52 -2.39 10.00 12.04
N PHE A 53 -1.82 9.99 10.83
CA PHE A 53 -2.47 10.50 9.62
C PHE A 53 -3.72 9.69 9.24
N VAL A 54 -3.68 8.36 9.34
CA VAL A 54 -4.87 7.51 9.12
C VAL A 54 -6.03 7.92 10.03
N SER A 55 -5.72 8.22 11.29
CA SER A 55 -6.73 8.60 12.29
C SER A 55 -7.45 9.90 11.94
N VAL A 56 -6.75 10.86 11.31
CA VAL A 56 -7.35 12.14 10.89
C VAL A 56 -8.43 11.93 9.83
N HIS A 57 -8.28 10.94 8.96
CA HIS A 57 -9.24 10.70 7.88
C HIS A 57 -10.55 10.05 8.36
N GLY A 58 -10.54 9.31 9.48
CA GLY A 58 -11.73 8.65 10.03
C GLY A 58 -12.37 7.60 9.11
N ARG A 59 -11.67 7.17 8.05
CA ARG A 59 -12.12 6.20 7.05
C ARG A 59 -10.96 5.31 6.62
N ALA A 60 -11.27 4.22 5.91
CA ALA A 60 -10.24 3.35 5.36
C ALA A 60 -9.33 4.14 4.41
N VAL A 61 -8.06 3.73 4.35
CA VAL A 61 -7.06 4.39 3.51
C VAL A 61 -6.29 3.37 2.69
N LEU A 62 -5.68 3.86 1.63
CA LEU A 62 -4.65 3.16 0.90
C LEU A 62 -3.28 3.69 1.33
N LEU A 63 -2.39 2.80 1.73
CA LEU A 63 -0.99 3.10 1.97
C LEU A 63 -0.19 2.68 0.74
N ALA A 64 0.52 3.63 0.14
CA ALA A 64 1.36 3.43 -1.03
C ALA A 64 2.84 3.56 -0.64
N VAL A 65 3.61 2.50 -0.88
CA VAL A 65 5.03 2.44 -0.52
C VAL A 65 5.86 2.06 -1.74
N GLY A 66 6.85 2.90 -2.06
CA GLY A 66 7.76 2.62 -3.16
C GLY A 66 8.98 1.81 -2.71
N ILE A 67 9.18 0.65 -3.32
CA ILE A 67 10.35 -0.22 -3.09
C ILE A 67 11.33 -0.08 -4.24
N GLN A 68 12.48 0.48 -3.94
CA GLN A 68 13.45 0.88 -4.94
C GLN A 68 14.19 -0.32 -5.53
N GLU A 69 14.55 -1.29 -4.68
CA GLU A 69 15.39 -2.45 -5.04
C GLU A 69 14.74 -3.27 -6.17
N TYR A 70 13.41 -3.25 -6.23
CA TYR A 70 12.62 -4.00 -7.21
C TYR A 70 11.83 -3.10 -8.16
N HIS A 71 11.98 -1.77 -8.06
CA HIS A 71 11.15 -0.79 -8.77
C HIS A 71 9.65 -1.12 -8.67
N GLU A 72 9.19 -1.38 -7.45
CA GLU A 72 7.85 -1.91 -7.19
C GLU A 72 7.05 -0.91 -6.35
N LEU A 73 5.79 -0.69 -6.74
CA LEU A 73 4.82 0.03 -5.91
C LEU A 73 4.03 -1.01 -5.11
N GLN A 74 4.20 -1.00 -3.79
CA GLN A 74 3.34 -1.77 -2.90
C GLN A 74 2.14 -0.95 -2.46
N LEU A 75 0.98 -1.59 -2.46
CA LEU A 75 -0.27 -1.01 -1.99
C LEU A 75 -0.83 -1.83 -0.85
N TRP A 76 -1.24 -1.15 0.22
CA TRP A 76 -1.80 -1.77 1.41
C TRP A 76 -3.11 -1.09 1.75
N HIS A 77 -4.18 -1.87 1.88
CA HIS A 77 -5.44 -1.35 2.38
C HIS A 77 -5.45 -1.41 3.90
N ILE A 78 -5.80 -0.30 4.55
CA ILE A 78 -5.92 -0.20 6.00
C ILE A 78 -7.36 0.20 6.35
N THR A 79 -8.03 -0.63 7.14
CA THR A 79 -9.39 -0.34 7.62
C THR A 79 -9.37 0.72 8.73
N ILE A 80 -10.54 1.28 9.03
CA ILE A 80 -10.72 2.02 10.29
C ILE A 80 -10.59 1.09 11.51
N PRO A 81 -10.02 1.58 12.62
CA PRO A 81 -10.10 0.87 13.89
C PRO A 81 -11.56 0.62 14.25
N SER A 82 -11.92 -0.63 14.54
CA SER A 82 -13.33 -1.00 14.74
C SER A 82 -13.49 -2.14 15.76
N PRO A 83 -14.53 -2.10 16.61
CA PRO A 83 -14.81 -3.16 17.58
C PRO A 83 -15.13 -4.52 16.94
N ILE A 84 -15.42 -4.56 15.63
CA ILE A 84 -15.66 -5.81 14.89
C ILE A 84 -14.40 -6.68 14.78
N PHE A 85 -13.22 -6.07 14.90
CA PHE A 85 -11.96 -6.78 14.81
C PHE A 85 -11.51 -7.27 16.19
N ALA A 86 -10.94 -8.48 16.23
CA ALA A 86 -10.32 -9.00 17.44
C ALA A 86 -9.28 -8.01 17.99
N ARG A 87 -9.40 -7.66 19.26
CA ARG A 87 -8.49 -6.71 19.90
C ARG A 87 -7.11 -7.37 20.11
N VAL A 88 -6.09 -6.84 19.44
CA VAL A 88 -4.71 -7.30 19.60
C VAL A 88 -3.90 -6.34 20.49
N PRO A 89 -2.78 -6.78 21.09
CA PRO A 89 -1.85 -5.87 21.74
C PRO A 89 -1.40 -4.76 20.78
N PRO A 90 -1.13 -3.54 21.28
CA PRO A 90 -0.56 -2.51 20.43
C PRO A 90 0.85 -2.95 19.99
N LEU A 91 1.24 -2.53 18.79
CA LEU A 91 2.61 -2.69 18.32
C LEU A 91 3.57 -1.94 19.24
N PRO A 92 4.81 -2.45 19.44
CA PRO A 92 5.83 -1.72 20.18
C PRO A 92 6.09 -0.33 19.60
N SER A 93 6.36 0.66 20.45
CA SER A 93 6.77 1.98 19.99
C SER A 93 8.05 1.90 19.16
N GLY A 94 8.16 2.73 18.13
CA GLY A 94 9.27 2.68 17.17
C GLY A 94 9.17 1.58 16.11
N THR A 95 8.08 0.80 16.08
CA THR A 95 7.82 -0.15 14.97
C THR A 95 7.76 0.63 13.65
N ILE A 96 8.51 0.17 12.64
CA ILE A 96 8.54 0.77 11.30
C ILE A 96 7.61 0.05 10.33
N LEU A 97 7.23 0.71 9.24
CA LEU A 97 6.34 0.14 8.23
C LEU A 97 6.86 -1.16 7.62
N GLU A 98 8.17 -1.35 7.46
CA GLU A 98 8.75 -2.61 6.97
C GLU A 98 8.31 -3.84 7.79
N GLN A 99 8.20 -3.68 9.10
CA GLN A 99 7.80 -4.75 10.03
C GLN A 99 6.27 -4.99 9.99
N LEU A 100 5.51 -3.98 9.58
CA LEU A 100 4.06 -4.07 9.40
C LEU A 100 3.72 -4.65 8.02
N CYS A 101 4.38 -4.17 6.97
CA CYS A 101 4.12 -4.46 5.57
C CYS A 101 4.88 -5.71 5.10
N THR A 102 4.67 -6.84 5.78
CA THR A 102 5.30 -8.11 5.41
C THR A 102 4.47 -8.84 4.36
N LYS A 103 5.04 -9.07 3.17
CA LYS A 103 4.41 -9.88 2.12
C LYS A 103 4.11 -11.29 2.66
N GLN A 104 2.86 -11.73 2.58
CA GLN A 104 2.49 -13.10 2.92
C GLN A 104 1.94 -13.82 1.68
N ALA A 105 2.37 -15.07 1.48
CA ALA A 105 1.96 -15.89 0.34
C ALA A 105 0.44 -16.14 0.26
N GLN A 106 -0.26 -15.90 1.36
CA GLN A 106 -1.72 -15.91 1.42
C GLN A 106 -2.14 -14.52 1.87
N ASN A 107 -2.90 -13.84 1.02
CA ASN A 107 -3.51 -12.53 1.23
C ASN A 107 -4.44 -12.55 2.47
N ARG A 108 -3.83 -12.59 3.66
CA ARG A 108 -4.52 -12.72 4.93
C ARG A 108 -4.63 -11.34 5.55
N LEU A 109 -5.87 -10.96 5.82
CA LEU A 109 -6.21 -9.84 6.68
C LEU A 109 -5.42 -9.95 7.99
N ARG A 110 -4.57 -8.96 8.29
CA ARG A 110 -3.77 -8.96 9.51
C ARG A 110 -4.26 -7.89 10.47
N PRO A 111 -4.86 -8.27 11.61
CA PRO A 111 -5.18 -7.33 12.66
C PRO A 111 -3.91 -6.71 13.24
N PHE A 112 -3.95 -5.40 13.47
CA PHE A 112 -2.90 -4.67 14.20
C PHE A 112 -3.52 -3.52 14.98
N ARG A 113 -2.78 -2.96 15.93
CA ARG A 113 -3.22 -1.81 16.72
C ARG A 113 -2.03 -0.94 17.10
N VAL A 114 -2.23 0.37 17.13
CA VAL A 114 -1.27 1.32 17.72
C VAL A 114 -1.76 1.78 19.09
N SER A 115 -0.86 2.30 19.91
CA SER A 115 -1.09 2.62 21.33
C SER A 115 -2.30 3.53 21.57
N PHE A 116 -2.52 4.51 20.70
CA PHE A 116 -3.61 5.48 20.80
C PHE A 116 -4.95 5.02 20.19
N TRP A 117 -5.03 3.80 19.63
CA TRP A 117 -6.30 3.25 19.14
C TRP A 117 -6.99 2.35 20.19
N ALA A 118 -8.28 2.61 20.40
CA ALA A 118 -9.13 1.81 21.28
C ALA A 118 -9.34 0.38 20.74
N HIS A 119 -9.49 0.25 19.42
CA HIS A 119 -9.76 -1.00 18.70
C HIS A 119 -8.65 -1.34 17.70
N SER A 120 -8.61 -2.60 17.26
CA SER A 120 -7.70 -3.00 16.17
C SER A 120 -8.22 -2.49 14.83
N ALA A 121 -7.30 -2.28 13.90
CA ALA A 121 -7.59 -2.20 12.47
C ALA A 121 -7.05 -3.46 11.78
N VAL A 122 -7.31 -3.59 10.49
CA VAL A 122 -6.78 -4.64 9.63
C VAL A 122 -5.98 -4.00 8.52
N ILE A 123 -4.85 -4.62 8.20
CA ILE A 123 -4.03 -4.30 7.03
C ILE A 123 -3.89 -5.54 6.16
N HIS A 124 -3.99 -5.35 4.84
CA HIS A 124 -3.68 -6.38 3.86
C HIS A 124 -3.02 -5.77 2.62
N GLU A 125 -2.10 -6.52 2.02
CA GLU A 125 -1.49 -6.16 0.75
C GLU A 125 -2.53 -6.26 -0.36
N ILE A 126 -2.56 -5.28 -1.25
CA ILE A 126 -3.25 -5.40 -2.53
C ILE A 126 -2.21 -5.92 -3.51
N PRO A 127 -2.31 -7.15 -4.01
CA PRO A 127 -1.37 -7.70 -4.97
C PRO A 127 -1.46 -6.88 -6.26
N CYS A 128 -0.55 -5.93 -6.41
CA CYS A 128 -0.43 -5.15 -7.62
C CYS A 128 0.77 -5.70 -8.38
N PHE A 129 0.48 -6.51 -9.40
CA PHE A 129 1.48 -6.85 -10.39
C PHE A 129 1.69 -5.65 -11.33
N VAL A 130 2.17 -4.53 -10.79
CA VAL A 130 2.92 -3.57 -11.59
C VAL A 130 4.33 -4.13 -11.77
N ARG A 131 4.44 -5.40 -12.20
CA ARG A 131 5.63 -5.81 -12.91
C ARG A 131 5.62 -4.96 -14.16
N ASN A 132 6.72 -4.30 -14.43
CA ASN A 132 6.99 -3.56 -15.68
C ASN A 132 6.92 -4.48 -16.92
N ASP A 133 5.77 -5.11 -17.20
CA ASP A 133 5.50 -5.77 -18.47
C ASP A 133 5.18 -4.73 -19.57
N MET A 134 5.18 -3.44 -19.24
CA MET A 134 5.37 -2.37 -20.24
C MET A 134 6.75 -2.40 -20.94
N ARG A 135 7.66 -3.34 -20.61
CA ARG A 135 8.91 -3.57 -21.36
C ARG A 135 8.91 -4.78 -22.29
N ARG A 136 7.77 -5.45 -22.56
CA ARG A 136 7.77 -6.63 -23.46
C ARG A 136 6.86 -6.59 -24.68
N VAL A 137 5.95 -5.62 -24.79
CA VAL A 137 5.10 -5.53 -25.99
C VAL A 137 5.83 -4.88 -27.17
N ASP A 138 6.86 -4.07 -26.92
CA ASP A 138 7.65 -3.42 -28.00
C ASP A 138 8.81 -4.29 -28.53
N GLN A 139 9.12 -5.44 -27.91
CA GLN A 139 10.20 -6.33 -28.38
C GLN A 139 9.71 -7.56 -29.15
N LEU A 140 8.40 -7.84 -29.16
CA LEU A 140 7.83 -8.96 -29.92
C LEU A 140 7.32 -8.55 -31.30
N THR A 141 7.23 -7.25 -31.59
CA THR A 141 6.86 -6.71 -32.92
C THR A 141 8.05 -6.33 -33.79
N ALA A 142 9.27 -6.30 -33.23
CA ALA A 142 10.48 -5.89 -33.94
C ALA A 142 11.29 -7.03 -34.58
N THR A 143 10.87 -8.30 -34.44
CA THR A 143 11.57 -9.46 -35.02
C THR A 143 10.75 -10.24 -36.05
N SER A 144 9.69 -9.65 -36.60
CA SER A 144 8.87 -10.29 -37.63
C SER A 144 9.03 -9.71 -39.04
N ASP A 145 9.94 -8.76 -39.24
CA ASP A 145 10.36 -8.32 -40.57
C ASP A 145 11.88 -8.45 -40.72
N SER A 146 12.33 -9.65 -41.09
CA SER A 146 13.62 -9.92 -41.76
C SER A 146 13.52 -11.21 -42.56
#